data_AF-A0A226D9J7-F1
#
_entry.id   AF-A0A226D9J7-F1
#
_cell.length_a   1.000
_cell.length_b   1.000
_cell.length_c   1.000
_cell.angle_alpha   90.00
_cell.angle_beta   90.00
_cell.angle_gamma   90.00
#
_symmetry.space_group_name_H-M   'P 1'
#
loop_
_entity.id
_entity.type
_entity.pdbx_description
1 polymer ?
#
loop_
_entity_poly.entity_id
_entity_poly.type
_entity_poly.pdbx_seq_one_letter_code
_entity_poly.pdbx_strand_id
1 'polypeptide(L)'
;MSSKMGMIGQVVGRWGSFLNKCVAINYQTGINAILKGPTKLLGVVSTDTEFSPGDVCFAIISIFIVASNIPVFHFFAKTTGPRKYADILEAMVNLEKSLHEIILPKTYSFLRKRIQKSYTAVTSSINLVSFILDHVYPPVLFFVGFSSHNPLSIMVQRLIGSTGILPSYLIRILVGLETFIGLMMMTSTFTICVLLTTYGIVALYLWTLLIIPKNEEVQLDFHVAIKVHNRLGIMTKIHTEMAQNFIVTCLHHFITVLGSTVGMFILLTHLVKSDQVSILIIFIGIGAIVACTVTEFALISYLAKCSRASKEFILRMGRNHGGDKYRRKVIRSLLPNSTNLEVISSLDTLVNGLEMKYFLKFLDRVADSTITLLFG
;
A
#
# COMPACT_ATOMS: atom_id res chain seq x y z
N MET A 1 1.27 30.04 33.15
CA MET A 1 2.32 31.00 32.75
C MET A 1 3.64 30.27 32.84
N SER A 2 4.63 30.36 31.97
CA SER A 2 4.83 30.95 30.65
C SER A 2 6.25 30.49 30.28
N SER A 3 6.54 30.36 28.99
CA SER A 3 7.90 30.47 28.45
C SER A 3 8.88 29.33 28.74
N LYS A 4 8.88 28.34 27.84
CA LYS A 4 10.07 27.95 27.06
C LYS A 4 9.63 27.48 25.67
N MET A 5 8.94 28.39 24.96
CA MET A 5 8.92 28.45 23.50
C MET A 5 10.18 29.21 23.09
N GLY A 6 11.10 28.53 22.41
CA GLY A 6 12.31 29.15 21.87
C GLY A 6 13.32 28.12 21.42
N MET A 7 13.48 27.97 20.10
CA MET A 7 14.47 27.15 19.39
C MET A 7 14.17 25.66 19.13
N ILE A 8 12.94 25.34 18.74
CA ILE A 8 12.67 24.24 17.78
C ILE A 8 11.80 24.80 16.65
N GLY A 9 12.32 25.85 16.01
CA GLY A 9 11.61 26.65 15.01
C GLY A 9 12.35 26.83 13.68
N GLN A 10 13.51 26.18 13.50
CA GLN A 10 14.31 26.38 12.27
C GLN A 10 14.97 25.13 11.66
N VAL A 11 14.54 23.93 12.04
CA VAL A 11 14.98 22.68 11.33
C VAL A 11 13.81 21.82 10.83
N VAL A 12 12.56 22.15 11.20
CA VAL A 12 11.35 21.48 10.69
C VAL A 12 10.79 22.16 9.41
N GLY A 13 11.40 23.26 8.97
CA GLY A 13 10.93 24.08 7.83
C GLY A 13 11.36 23.62 6.43
N ARG A 14 12.15 22.56 6.27
CA ARG A 14 12.68 22.15 4.95
C ARG A 14 12.15 20.84 4.36
N TRP A 15 11.43 20.03 5.15
CA TRP A 15 10.86 18.75 4.68
C TRP A 15 9.33 18.72 4.73
N GLY A 16 8.69 19.54 5.58
CA GLY A 16 7.24 19.71 5.59
C GLY A 16 6.68 20.38 4.32
N SER A 17 7.46 21.20 3.63
CA SER A 17 7.10 21.77 2.33
C SER A 17 7.33 20.82 1.15
N PHE A 18 8.03 19.70 1.35
CA PHE A 18 8.27 18.71 0.30
C PHE A 18 7.06 17.80 0.11
N LEU A 19 6.40 17.40 1.22
CA LEU A 19 5.22 16.54 1.20
C LEU A 19 3.94 17.24 0.69
N ASN A 20 3.69 18.49 1.08
CA ASN A 20 2.58 19.27 0.49
C ASN A 20 2.84 19.64 -0.98
N LYS A 21 4.11 19.69 -1.41
CA LYS A 21 4.45 19.82 -2.83
C LYS A 21 4.34 18.48 -3.56
N CYS A 22 4.60 17.32 -2.95
CA CYS A 22 4.44 16.02 -3.61
C CYS A 22 3.00 15.69 -4.02
N VAL A 23 1.99 16.25 -3.33
CA VAL A 23 0.58 16.14 -3.74
C VAL A 23 0.25 17.04 -4.95
N ALA A 24 1.06 18.08 -5.21
CA ALA A 24 0.92 19.01 -6.34
C ALA A 24 2.03 18.87 -7.41
N ILE A 25 3.05 18.06 -7.19
CA ILE A 25 4.10 17.74 -8.15
C ILE A 25 3.46 16.80 -9.16
N ASN A 26 3.58 17.15 -10.45
CA ASN A 26 3.24 16.24 -11.54
C ASN A 26 3.92 14.90 -11.27
N TYR A 27 3.13 13.83 -11.10
CA TYR A 27 3.57 12.46 -10.77
C TYR A 27 4.83 12.05 -11.56
N GLN A 28 4.89 12.44 -12.84
CA GLN A 28 6.02 12.16 -13.73
C GLN A 28 7.34 12.79 -13.27
N THR A 29 7.28 14.00 -12.71
CA THR A 29 8.48 14.73 -12.21
C THR A 29 9.06 14.06 -10.97
N GLY A 30 8.20 13.55 -10.07
CA GLY A 30 8.63 12.81 -8.88
C GLY A 30 9.31 11.48 -9.25
N ILE A 31 8.72 10.72 -10.16
CA ILE A 31 9.30 9.48 -10.72
C ILE A 31 10.67 9.77 -11.34
N ASN A 32 10.75 10.77 -12.22
CA ASN A 32 12.00 11.15 -12.88
C ASN A 32 13.08 11.61 -11.88
N ALA A 33 12.72 12.32 -10.81
CA ALA A 33 13.69 12.75 -9.80
C ALA A 33 14.28 11.58 -9.00
N ILE A 34 13.44 10.61 -8.61
CA ILE A 34 13.89 9.40 -7.90
C ILE A 34 14.77 8.54 -8.81
N LEU A 35 14.47 8.48 -10.10
CA LEU A 35 15.20 7.63 -11.05
C LEU A 35 16.48 8.28 -11.61
N LYS A 36 16.48 9.60 -11.83
CA LYS A 36 17.67 10.36 -12.29
C LYS A 36 18.61 10.77 -11.15
N GLY A 37 18.12 10.78 -9.91
CA GLY A 37 18.94 11.04 -8.73
C GLY A 37 20.12 10.08 -8.59
N PRO A 38 19.89 8.75 -8.64
CA PRO A 38 20.94 7.74 -8.61
C PRO A 38 21.95 7.87 -9.76
N THR A 39 21.49 8.12 -10.99
CA THR A 39 22.41 8.26 -12.14
C THR A 39 23.29 9.50 -12.02
N LYS A 40 22.78 10.61 -11.45
CA LYS A 40 23.60 11.78 -11.12
C LYS A 40 24.52 11.57 -9.92
N LEU A 41 24.07 10.87 -8.87
CA LEU A 41 24.91 10.52 -7.72
C LEU A 41 26.06 9.58 -8.13
N LEU A 42 25.80 8.65 -9.05
CA LEU A 42 26.80 7.76 -9.63
C LEU A 42 27.73 8.51 -10.61
N GLY A 43 27.21 9.49 -11.37
CA GLY A 43 27.97 10.32 -12.30
C GLY A 43 28.78 11.47 -11.68
N VAL A 44 28.63 11.77 -10.39
CA VAL A 44 29.53 12.69 -9.66
C VAL A 44 30.76 11.95 -9.13
N VAL A 45 30.75 10.61 -9.12
CA VAL A 45 31.89 9.75 -8.81
C VAL A 45 32.49 9.20 -10.11
N SER A 46 32.69 10.06 -11.10
CA SER A 46 33.32 9.71 -12.37
C SER A 46 34.84 9.66 -12.23
N THR A 47 35.32 8.51 -11.78
CA THR A 47 36.65 7.99 -12.12
C THR A 47 36.43 6.63 -12.76
N ASP A 48 36.27 6.57 -14.10
CA ASP A 48 36.36 5.43 -15.04
C ASP A 48 35.87 4.01 -14.65
N THR A 49 35.23 3.79 -13.51
CA THR A 49 34.68 2.49 -13.12
C THR A 49 33.31 2.31 -13.74
N GLU A 50 33.23 1.49 -14.78
CA GLU A 50 31.97 0.96 -15.29
C GLU A 50 31.20 0.27 -14.16
N PHE A 51 30.04 0.81 -13.79
CA PHE A 51 29.15 0.13 -12.86
C PHE A 51 28.55 -1.11 -13.53
N SER A 52 28.59 -2.26 -12.84
CA SER A 52 27.93 -3.44 -13.37
C SER A 52 26.41 -3.18 -13.42
N PRO A 53 25.68 -3.72 -14.43
CA PRO A 53 24.22 -3.63 -14.47
C PRO A 53 23.57 -4.13 -13.16
N GLY A 54 24.20 -5.11 -12.50
CA GLY A 54 23.78 -5.62 -11.19
C GLY A 54 23.82 -4.55 -10.10
N ASP A 55 24.90 -3.77 -10.00
CA ASP A 55 25.04 -2.69 -9.00
C ASP A 55 23.90 -1.67 -9.10
N VAL A 56 23.58 -1.27 -10.35
CA VAL A 56 22.51 -0.31 -10.62
C VAL A 56 21.15 -0.90 -10.21
N CYS A 57 20.90 -2.18 -10.52
CA CYS A 57 19.66 -2.86 -10.13
C CYS A 57 19.50 -2.93 -8.60
N PHE A 58 20.55 -3.36 -7.88
CA PHE A 58 20.52 -3.45 -6.41
C PHE A 58 20.36 -2.07 -5.75
N ALA A 59 21.01 -1.03 -6.30
CA ALA A 59 20.86 0.34 -5.82
C ALA A 59 19.42 0.83 -6.00
N ILE A 60 18.82 0.64 -7.18
CA ILE A 60 17.44 1.04 -7.46
C ILE A 60 16.46 0.30 -6.53
N ILE A 61 16.60 -1.01 -6.37
CA ILE A 61 15.76 -1.81 -5.46
C ILE A 61 15.90 -1.31 -4.02
N SER A 62 17.13 -1.08 -3.56
CA SER A 62 17.39 -0.59 -2.20
C SER A 62 16.76 0.79 -1.96
N ILE A 63 16.94 1.72 -2.91
CA ILE A 63 16.35 3.06 -2.85
C ILE A 63 14.83 2.97 -2.85
N PHE A 64 14.25 2.11 -3.68
CA PHE A 64 12.80 1.90 -3.73
C PHE A 64 12.25 1.35 -2.40
N ILE A 65 12.88 0.32 -1.83
CA ILE A 65 12.50 -0.25 -0.53
C ILE A 65 12.60 0.83 0.56
N VAL A 66 13.71 1.56 0.63
CA VAL A 66 13.86 2.63 1.62
C VAL A 66 12.79 3.71 1.40
N ALA A 67 12.62 4.20 0.18
CA ALA A 67 11.69 5.28 -0.15
C ALA A 67 10.23 4.92 0.16
N SER A 68 9.81 3.68 -0.12
CA SER A 68 8.46 3.19 0.19
C SER A 68 8.20 3.05 1.70
N ASN A 69 9.25 2.84 2.50
CA ASN A 69 9.14 2.72 3.96
C ASN A 69 9.25 4.07 4.70
N ILE A 70 9.86 5.10 4.09
CA ILE A 70 10.02 6.43 4.71
C ILE A 70 8.70 6.98 5.30
N PRO A 71 7.54 6.94 4.62
CA PRO A 71 6.33 7.51 5.19
C PRO A 71 5.79 6.71 6.38
N VAL A 72 6.01 5.39 6.41
CA VAL A 72 5.66 4.53 7.56
C VAL A 72 6.53 4.87 8.75
N PHE A 73 7.84 4.97 8.55
CA PHE A 73 8.75 5.40 9.62
C PHE A 73 8.44 6.80 10.10
N HIS A 74 8.15 7.71 9.20
CA HIS A 74 7.77 9.06 9.57
C HIS A 74 6.50 9.07 10.44
N PHE A 75 5.54 8.19 10.18
CA PHE A 75 4.37 8.02 11.03
C PHE A 75 4.75 7.51 12.43
N PHE A 76 5.53 6.42 12.53
CA PHE A 76 5.89 5.82 13.82
C PHE A 76 6.95 6.60 14.62
N ALA A 77 7.78 7.40 13.95
CA ALA A 77 8.75 8.27 14.62
C ALA A 77 8.08 9.45 15.34
N LYS A 78 6.82 9.78 15.01
CA LYS A 78 6.04 10.76 15.78
C LYS A 78 5.73 10.19 17.15
N THR A 79 5.85 11.00 18.18
CA THR A 79 5.56 10.61 19.58
C THR A 79 4.15 10.05 19.76
N THR A 80 3.18 10.52 18.97
CA THR A 80 1.80 10.04 18.99
C THR A 80 1.52 8.89 18.02
N GLY A 81 2.45 8.54 17.14
CA GLY A 81 2.24 7.57 16.04
C GLY A 81 1.84 6.17 16.53
N PRO A 82 2.69 5.49 17.33
CA PRO A 82 2.38 4.16 17.85
C PRO A 82 1.08 4.12 18.67
N ARG A 83 0.84 5.14 19.50
CA ARG A 83 -0.39 5.25 20.29
C ARG A 83 -1.62 5.42 19.40
N LYS A 84 -1.56 6.33 18.43
CA LYS A 84 -2.64 6.54 17.46
C LYS A 84 -2.95 5.28 16.67
N TYR A 85 -1.93 4.49 16.32
CA TYR A 85 -2.11 3.19 15.68
C TYR A 85 -2.89 2.21 16.57
N ALA A 86 -2.47 2.06 17.83
CA ALA A 86 -3.15 1.20 18.79
C ALA A 86 -4.61 1.63 19.03
N ASP A 87 -4.84 2.93 19.22
CA ASP A 87 -6.18 3.51 19.42
C ASP A 87 -7.09 3.23 18.22
N ILE A 88 -6.58 3.33 16.99
CA ILE A 88 -7.33 3.02 15.77
C ILE A 88 -7.65 1.52 15.70
N LEU A 89 -6.68 0.65 15.96
CA LEU A 89 -6.89 -0.80 15.96
C LEU A 89 -7.95 -1.20 16.99
N GLU A 90 -7.84 -0.68 18.20
CA GLU A 90 -8.81 -0.92 19.27
C GLU A 90 -10.21 -0.42 18.87
N ALA A 91 -10.32 0.79 18.32
CA ALA A 91 -11.59 1.34 17.86
C ALA A 91 -12.22 0.46 16.76
N MET A 92 -11.42 -0.05 15.82
CA MET A 92 -11.89 -0.95 14.76
C MET A 92 -12.42 -2.27 15.32
N VAL A 93 -11.68 -2.91 16.24
CA VAL A 93 -12.10 -4.15 16.91
C VAL A 93 -13.38 -3.93 17.73
N ASN A 94 -13.47 -2.83 18.46
CA ASN A 94 -14.65 -2.51 19.27
C ASN A 94 -15.87 -2.19 18.39
N LEU A 95 -15.69 -1.55 17.23
CA LEU A 95 -16.76 -1.37 16.25
C LEU A 95 -17.24 -2.72 15.69
N GLU A 96 -16.33 -3.64 15.36
CA GLU A 96 -16.70 -4.97 14.89
C GLU A 96 -17.46 -5.77 15.97
N LYS A 97 -17.03 -5.71 17.24
CA LYS A 97 -17.76 -6.31 18.37
C LYS A 97 -19.17 -5.72 18.47
N SER A 98 -19.29 -4.39 18.42
CA SER A 98 -20.59 -3.71 18.46
C SER A 98 -21.51 -4.13 17.29
N LEU A 99 -20.94 -4.36 16.10
CA LEU A 99 -21.71 -4.88 14.95
C LEU A 99 -22.27 -6.28 15.20
N HIS A 100 -21.47 -7.17 15.82
CA HIS A 100 -21.93 -8.50 16.22
C HIS A 100 -23.04 -8.44 17.28
N GLU A 101 -22.94 -7.53 18.25
CA GLU A 101 -23.96 -7.35 19.29
C GLU A 101 -25.29 -6.82 18.75
N ILE A 102 -25.26 -6.02 17.68
CA ILE A 102 -26.48 -5.47 17.05
C ILE A 102 -27.29 -6.56 16.33
N ILE A 103 -26.63 -7.60 15.79
CA ILE A 103 -27.30 -8.65 15.03
C ILE A 103 -27.52 -9.88 15.91
N LEU A 104 -28.77 -10.32 16.06
CA LEU A 104 -29.10 -11.54 16.80
C LEU A 104 -28.28 -12.74 16.29
N PRO A 105 -27.67 -13.55 17.18
CA PRO A 105 -26.81 -14.67 16.79
C PRO A 105 -27.45 -15.64 15.78
N LYS A 106 -28.75 -15.91 15.94
CA LYS A 106 -29.53 -16.76 15.03
C LYS A 106 -29.54 -16.17 13.62
N THR A 107 -29.91 -14.90 13.47
CA THR A 107 -29.95 -14.18 12.19
C THR A 107 -28.55 -14.07 11.57
N TYR A 108 -27.53 -13.81 12.39
CA TYR A 108 -26.14 -13.74 11.93
C TYR A 108 -25.68 -15.04 11.26
N SER A 109 -26.02 -16.21 11.82
CA SER A 109 -25.63 -17.50 11.25
C SER A 109 -26.16 -17.73 9.82
N PHE A 110 -27.40 -17.30 9.55
CA PHE A 110 -28.00 -17.37 8.20
C PHE A 110 -27.35 -16.37 7.25
N LEU A 111 -27.16 -15.12 7.71
CA LEU A 111 -26.54 -14.08 6.90
C LEU A 111 -25.06 -14.41 6.58
N ARG A 112 -24.35 -15.08 7.49
CA ARG A 112 -22.97 -15.55 7.29
C ARG A 112 -22.88 -16.55 6.15
N LYS A 113 -23.80 -17.53 6.07
CA LYS A 113 -23.82 -18.52 4.96
C LYS A 113 -23.92 -17.83 3.60
N ARG A 114 -24.70 -16.74 3.52
CA ARG A 114 -24.87 -15.97 2.29
C ARG A 114 -23.59 -15.27 1.82
N ILE A 115 -22.75 -14.82 2.73
CA ILE A 115 -21.47 -14.16 2.39
C ILE A 115 -20.29 -15.13 2.34
N GLN A 116 -20.48 -16.41 2.65
CA GLN A 116 -19.41 -17.41 2.77
C GLN A 116 -18.50 -17.49 1.54
N LYS A 117 -19.07 -17.47 0.32
CA LYS A 117 -18.27 -17.48 -0.92
C LYS A 117 -17.35 -16.26 -1.02
N SER A 118 -17.86 -15.06 -0.69
CA SER A 118 -17.06 -13.83 -0.70
C SER A 118 -16.01 -13.85 0.41
N TYR A 119 -16.39 -14.34 1.59
CA TYR A 119 -15.49 -14.51 2.73
C TYR A 119 -14.31 -15.44 2.39
N THR A 120 -14.57 -16.61 1.81
CA THR A 120 -13.52 -17.57 1.41
C THR A 120 -12.59 -16.97 0.35
N ALA A 121 -13.13 -16.28 -0.66
CA ALA A 121 -12.31 -15.64 -1.70
C ALA A 121 -11.39 -14.55 -1.13
N VAL A 122 -11.92 -13.71 -0.23
CA VAL A 122 -11.14 -12.67 0.43
C VAL A 122 -10.09 -13.27 1.36
N THR A 123 -10.46 -14.26 2.17
CA THR A 123 -9.54 -14.97 3.09
C THR A 123 -8.41 -15.62 2.31
N SER A 124 -8.71 -16.28 1.18
CA SER A 124 -7.69 -16.84 0.29
C SER A 124 -6.75 -15.77 -0.26
N SER A 125 -7.27 -14.58 -0.62
CA SER A 125 -6.44 -13.46 -1.08
C SER A 125 -5.52 -12.94 0.02
N ILE A 126 -6.03 -12.77 1.24
CA ILE A 126 -5.24 -12.32 2.40
C ILE A 126 -4.16 -13.34 2.75
N ASN A 127 -4.52 -14.63 2.79
CA ASN A 127 -3.56 -15.70 3.09
C ASN A 127 -2.45 -15.78 2.05
N LEU A 128 -2.75 -15.56 0.77
CA LEU A 128 -1.73 -15.48 -0.27
C LEU A 128 -0.77 -14.32 -0.04
N VAL A 129 -1.29 -13.14 0.31
CA VAL A 129 -0.48 -11.95 0.61
C VAL A 129 0.40 -12.21 1.85
N SER A 130 -0.18 -12.73 2.94
CA SER A 130 0.58 -13.11 4.14
C SER A 130 1.65 -14.16 3.84
N PHE A 131 1.35 -15.17 3.03
CA PHE A 131 2.34 -16.17 2.63
C PHE A 131 3.54 -15.53 1.91
N ILE A 132 3.28 -14.61 0.97
CA ILE A 132 4.35 -13.89 0.26
C ILE A 132 5.17 -13.04 1.25
N LEU A 133 4.51 -12.29 2.13
CA LEU A 133 5.16 -11.43 3.13
C LEU A 133 6.01 -12.21 4.13
N ASP A 134 5.53 -13.36 4.60
CA ASP A 134 6.19 -14.12 5.66
C ASP A 134 7.23 -15.11 5.13
N HIS A 135 7.08 -15.61 3.90
CA HIS A 135 7.92 -16.71 3.38
C HIS A 135 8.78 -16.32 2.17
N VAL A 136 8.33 -15.37 1.33
CA VAL A 136 9.05 -14.99 0.12
C VAL A 136 9.96 -13.80 0.36
N TYR A 137 9.49 -12.77 1.07
CA TYR A 137 10.29 -11.57 1.33
C TYR A 137 11.55 -11.84 2.18
N PRO A 138 11.52 -12.59 3.30
CA PRO A 138 12.70 -12.74 4.15
C PRO A 138 13.91 -13.34 3.41
N PRO A 139 13.78 -14.42 2.60
CA PRO A 139 14.88 -14.89 1.77
C PRO A 139 15.41 -13.84 0.80
N VAL A 140 14.52 -13.09 0.13
CA VAL A 140 14.94 -12.01 -0.79
C VAL A 140 15.72 -10.93 -0.06
N LEU A 141 15.24 -10.48 1.10
CA LEU A 141 15.91 -9.47 1.92
C LEU A 141 17.25 -9.98 2.47
N PHE A 142 17.35 -11.28 2.79
CA PHE A 142 18.60 -11.92 3.18
C PHE A 142 19.62 -11.83 2.04
N PHE A 143 19.24 -12.21 0.81
CA PHE A 143 20.13 -12.10 -0.34
C PHE A 143 20.53 -10.64 -0.64
N VAL A 144 19.61 -9.68 -0.50
CA VAL A 144 19.93 -8.24 -0.66
C VAL A 144 20.91 -7.79 0.41
N GLY A 145 20.70 -8.18 1.67
CA GLY A 145 21.57 -7.83 2.79
C GLY A 145 23.00 -8.34 2.61
N PHE A 146 23.17 -9.61 2.22
CA PHE A 146 24.49 -10.24 2.08
C PHE A 146 25.10 -10.13 0.67
N SER A 147 24.41 -9.47 -0.26
CA SER A 147 24.93 -9.24 -1.62
C SER A 147 26.23 -8.42 -1.58
N SER A 148 27.17 -8.75 -2.47
CA SER A 148 28.35 -7.91 -2.74
C SER A 148 27.99 -6.50 -3.21
N HIS A 149 26.75 -6.32 -3.69
CA HIS A 149 26.19 -5.07 -4.17
C HIS A 149 25.42 -4.30 -3.07
N ASN A 150 25.48 -4.73 -1.80
CA ASN A 150 24.87 -3.98 -0.70
C ASN A 150 25.55 -2.59 -0.60
N PRO A 151 24.79 -1.48 -0.76
CA PRO A 151 25.36 -0.14 -0.80
C PRO A 151 26.03 0.28 0.52
N LEU A 152 25.50 -0.17 1.67
CA LEU A 152 26.10 0.09 2.98
C LEU A 152 27.44 -0.63 3.12
N SER A 153 27.51 -1.86 2.65
CA SER A 153 28.74 -2.65 2.69
C SER A 153 29.85 -2.01 1.85
N ILE A 154 29.50 -1.52 0.65
CA ILE A 154 30.43 -0.79 -0.22
C ILE A 154 30.89 0.51 0.44
N MET A 155 29.97 1.27 1.04
CA MET A 155 30.30 2.52 1.74
C MET A 155 31.26 2.30 2.90
N VAL A 156 31.00 1.31 3.76
CA VAL A 156 31.84 0.99 4.93
C VAL A 156 33.21 0.47 4.50
N GLN A 157 33.29 -0.39 3.48
CA GLN A 157 34.58 -0.85 2.93
C GLN A 157 35.43 0.32 2.43
N ARG A 158 34.82 1.30 1.74
CA ARG A 158 35.52 2.50 1.26
C ARG A 158 36.01 3.39 2.41
N LEU A 159 35.21 3.56 3.46
CA LEU A 159 35.57 4.39 4.62
C LEU A 159 36.73 3.80 5.44
N ILE A 160 36.76 2.47 5.59
CA ILE A 160 37.80 1.77 6.37
C ILE A 160 39.11 1.63 5.57
N GLY A 161 39.05 1.68 4.23
CA GLY A 161 40.22 1.50 3.38
C GLY A 161 40.81 0.08 3.43
N SER A 162 40.00 -0.91 3.84
CA SER A 162 40.46 -2.29 3.99
C SER A 162 40.65 -2.97 2.65
N THR A 163 41.90 -3.23 2.26
CA THR A 163 42.26 -3.98 1.04
C THR A 163 42.35 -5.50 1.27
N GLY A 164 42.34 -5.95 2.52
CA GLY A 164 42.45 -7.38 2.86
C GLY A 164 41.17 -8.17 2.59
N ILE A 165 41.33 -9.40 2.07
CA ILE A 165 40.23 -10.32 1.78
C ILE A 165 39.41 -10.63 3.05
N LEU A 166 40.09 -11.03 4.13
CA LEU A 166 39.46 -11.38 5.41
C LEU A 166 38.65 -10.22 6.02
N PRO A 167 39.23 -9.02 6.22
CA PRO A 167 38.45 -7.88 6.73
C PRO A 167 37.32 -7.44 5.79
N SER A 168 37.44 -7.59 4.46
CA SER A 168 36.33 -7.33 3.53
C SER A 168 35.14 -8.28 3.78
N TYR A 169 35.39 -9.58 3.95
CA TYR A 169 34.32 -10.55 4.25
C TYR A 169 33.67 -10.29 5.62
N LEU A 170 34.46 -9.96 6.65
CA LEU A 170 33.92 -9.62 7.97
C LEU A 170 33.01 -8.39 7.91
N ILE A 171 33.43 -7.32 7.21
CA ILE A 171 32.61 -6.13 7.00
C ILE A 171 31.31 -6.50 6.28
N ARG A 172 31.37 -7.31 5.23
CA ARG A 172 30.18 -7.77 4.49
C ARG A 172 29.21 -8.53 5.37
N ILE A 173 29.69 -9.42 6.23
CA ILE A 173 28.84 -10.21 7.13
C ILE A 173 28.17 -9.29 8.16
N LEU A 174 28.94 -8.40 8.80
CA LEU A 174 28.40 -7.50 9.85
C LEU A 174 27.40 -6.50 9.28
N VAL A 175 27.79 -5.76 8.23
CA VAL A 175 26.91 -4.78 7.60
C VAL A 175 25.72 -5.47 6.92
N GLY A 176 25.92 -6.66 6.35
CA GLY A 176 24.85 -7.44 5.75
C GLY A 176 23.81 -7.91 6.76
N LEU A 177 24.25 -8.34 7.95
CA LEU A 177 23.36 -8.69 9.06
C LEU A 177 22.56 -7.48 9.56
N GLU A 178 23.22 -6.35 9.78
CA GLU A 178 22.55 -5.10 10.19
C GLU A 178 21.53 -4.65 9.13
N THR A 179 21.92 -4.69 7.85
CA THR A 179 21.02 -4.35 6.73
C THR A 179 19.82 -5.28 6.70
N PHE A 180 20.04 -6.60 6.83
CA PHE A 180 18.97 -7.58 6.84
C PHE A 180 17.98 -7.36 7.99
N ILE A 181 18.48 -7.17 9.22
CA ILE A 181 17.65 -6.88 10.40
C ILE A 181 16.85 -5.58 10.16
N GLY A 182 17.53 -4.53 9.69
CA GLY A 182 16.89 -3.26 9.34
C GLY A 182 15.76 -3.45 8.35
N LEU A 183 16.02 -4.11 7.20
CA LEU A 183 15.05 -4.40 6.15
C LEU A 183 13.87 -5.25 6.65
N MET A 184 14.11 -6.24 7.50
CA MET A 184 13.06 -7.06 8.13
C MET A 184 12.17 -6.22 9.04
N MET A 185 12.73 -5.34 9.87
CA MET A 185 11.96 -4.41 10.69
C MET A 185 11.13 -3.44 9.84
N MET A 186 11.71 -2.90 8.76
CA MET A 186 10.97 -2.01 7.84
C MET A 186 9.77 -2.73 7.23
N THR A 187 10.04 -3.91 6.65
CA THR A 187 9.04 -4.70 5.93
C THR A 187 7.95 -5.20 6.88
N SER A 188 8.28 -5.61 8.10
CA SER A 188 7.30 -6.02 9.11
C SER A 188 6.37 -4.85 9.48
N THR A 189 6.93 -3.66 9.72
CA THR A 189 6.15 -2.46 10.05
C THR A 189 5.22 -2.09 8.89
N PHE A 190 5.73 -2.14 7.65
CA PHE A 190 4.96 -1.90 6.44
C PHE A 190 3.82 -2.92 6.27
N THR A 191 4.12 -4.20 6.45
CA THR A 191 3.15 -5.31 6.41
C THR A 191 2.00 -5.08 7.37
N ILE A 192 2.30 -4.69 8.62
CA ILE A 192 1.28 -4.41 9.64
C ILE A 192 0.35 -3.27 9.19
N CYS A 193 0.88 -2.20 8.58
CA CYS A 193 0.08 -1.10 8.02
C CYS A 193 -0.81 -1.55 6.85
N VAL A 194 -0.26 -2.36 5.94
CA VAL A 194 -1.01 -2.90 4.79
C VAL A 194 -2.10 -3.86 5.25
N LEU A 195 -1.83 -4.73 6.21
CA LEU A 195 -2.80 -5.66 6.78
C LEU A 195 -3.95 -4.92 7.45
N LEU A 196 -3.66 -3.89 8.26
CA LEU A 196 -4.70 -3.08 8.90
C LEU A 196 -5.57 -2.35 7.87
N THR A 197 -4.94 -1.79 6.83
CA THR A 197 -5.64 -1.13 5.73
C THR A 197 -6.54 -2.12 4.99
N THR A 198 -6.02 -3.30 4.66
CA THR A 198 -6.75 -4.36 3.96
C THR A 198 -7.92 -4.87 4.79
N TYR A 199 -7.69 -5.12 6.08
CA TYR A 199 -8.71 -5.55 7.03
C TYR A 199 -9.88 -4.56 7.06
N GLY A 200 -9.62 -3.25 7.16
CA GLY A 200 -10.68 -2.25 7.18
C GLY A 200 -11.54 -2.25 5.90
N ILE A 201 -10.91 -2.34 4.72
CA ILE A 201 -11.63 -2.40 3.43
C ILE A 201 -12.47 -3.69 3.34
N VAL A 202 -11.88 -4.82 3.71
CA VAL A 202 -12.52 -6.14 3.66
C VAL A 202 -13.70 -6.21 4.61
N ALA A 203 -13.52 -5.77 5.85
CA ALA A 203 -14.57 -5.79 6.84
C ALA A 203 -15.72 -4.85 6.44
N LEU A 204 -15.44 -3.64 5.92
CA LEU A 204 -16.47 -2.77 5.33
C LEU A 204 -17.23 -3.47 4.20
N TYR A 205 -16.53 -4.13 3.27
CA TYR A 205 -17.15 -4.87 2.16
C TYR A 205 -18.04 -6.02 2.65
N LEU A 206 -17.53 -6.89 3.51
CA LEU A 206 -18.25 -8.08 3.99
C LEU A 206 -19.46 -7.71 4.84
N TRP A 207 -19.32 -6.74 5.75
CA TRP A 207 -20.43 -6.25 6.55
C TRP A 207 -21.49 -5.55 5.70
N THR A 208 -21.09 -4.82 4.67
CA THR A 208 -22.05 -4.22 3.74
C THR A 208 -22.81 -5.30 2.97
N LEU A 209 -22.13 -6.34 2.46
CA LEU A 209 -22.79 -7.48 1.80
C LEU A 209 -23.78 -8.21 2.70
N LEU A 210 -23.45 -8.29 3.99
CA LEU A 210 -24.26 -8.93 5.02
C LEU A 210 -25.60 -8.20 5.21
N ILE A 211 -25.60 -6.85 5.18
CA ILE A 211 -26.82 -6.05 5.39
C ILE A 211 -27.65 -5.77 4.14
N ILE A 212 -27.12 -5.98 2.93
CA ILE A 212 -27.88 -5.78 1.69
C ILE A 212 -29.14 -6.66 1.71
N PRO A 213 -30.36 -6.11 1.61
CA PRO A 213 -31.56 -6.95 1.55
C PRO A 213 -31.57 -7.79 0.27
N LYS A 214 -31.95 -9.08 0.38
CA LYS A 214 -32.20 -9.98 -0.75
C LYS A 214 -33.65 -10.44 -0.71
N ASN A 215 -34.15 -10.88 -1.85
CA ASN A 215 -35.53 -11.37 -1.97
C ASN A 215 -35.80 -12.67 -1.18
N GLU A 216 -34.75 -13.29 -0.61
CA GLU A 216 -34.85 -14.45 0.28
C GLU A 216 -35.34 -14.08 1.69
N GLU A 217 -35.97 -15.04 2.37
CA GLU A 217 -36.80 -14.89 3.58
C GLU A 217 -36.13 -14.23 4.80
N VAL A 218 -34.79 -14.19 4.86
CA VAL A 218 -34.06 -13.63 6.01
C VAL A 218 -33.57 -12.22 5.69
N GLN A 219 -34.36 -11.22 6.08
CA GLN A 219 -34.00 -9.81 6.03
C GLN A 219 -33.79 -9.26 7.45
N LEU A 220 -32.84 -8.32 7.60
CA LEU A 220 -32.70 -7.55 8.82
C LEU A 220 -33.86 -6.54 8.91
N ASP A 221 -34.31 -6.29 10.14
CA ASP A 221 -35.24 -5.18 10.38
C ASP A 221 -34.62 -3.86 9.90
N PHE A 222 -35.48 -2.96 9.41
CA PHE A 222 -35.07 -1.67 8.87
C PHE A 222 -34.18 -0.89 9.84
N HIS A 223 -34.56 -0.78 11.11
CA HIS A 223 -33.82 -0.01 12.09
C HIS A 223 -32.46 -0.65 12.41
N VAL A 224 -32.40 -1.98 12.45
CA VAL A 224 -31.16 -2.74 12.65
C VAL A 224 -30.21 -2.53 11.47
N ALA A 225 -30.71 -2.64 10.24
CA ALA A 225 -29.91 -2.44 9.03
C ALA A 225 -29.34 -1.01 8.94
N ILE A 226 -30.15 0.02 9.24
CA ILE A 226 -29.70 1.41 9.30
C ILE A 226 -28.65 1.62 10.41
N LYS A 227 -28.87 1.02 11.59
CA LYS A 227 -27.93 1.10 12.71
C LYS A 227 -26.57 0.49 12.34
N VAL A 228 -26.55 -0.68 11.70
CA VAL A 228 -25.32 -1.31 11.19
C VAL A 228 -24.66 -0.43 10.13
N HIS A 229 -25.42 0.09 9.15
CA HIS A 229 -24.88 0.97 8.11
C HIS A 229 -24.21 2.22 8.70
N ASN A 230 -24.81 2.84 9.71
CA ASN A 230 -24.23 4.00 10.38
C ASN A 230 -22.94 3.65 11.13
N ARG A 231 -22.85 2.47 11.76
CA ARG A 231 -21.61 1.98 12.39
C ARG A 231 -20.50 1.73 11.36
N LEU A 232 -20.84 1.18 10.19
CA LEU A 232 -19.92 1.06 9.06
C LEU A 232 -19.47 2.43 8.53
N GLY A 233 -20.33 3.45 8.59
CA GLY A 233 -19.95 4.83 8.28
C GLY A 233 -18.90 5.39 9.23
N ILE A 234 -18.99 5.10 10.53
CA ILE A 234 -17.97 5.47 11.52
C ILE A 234 -16.65 4.74 11.22
N MET A 235 -16.72 3.44 10.98
CA MET A 235 -15.56 2.62 10.61
C MET A 235 -14.86 3.13 9.34
N THR A 236 -15.65 3.54 8.33
CA THR A 236 -15.13 4.16 7.10
C THR A 236 -14.37 5.45 7.38
N LYS A 237 -14.89 6.31 8.28
CA LYS A 237 -14.20 7.56 8.67
C LYS A 237 -12.88 7.29 9.39
N ILE A 238 -12.87 6.37 10.36
CA ILE A 238 -11.65 5.98 11.08
C ILE A 238 -10.62 5.42 10.09
N HIS A 239 -11.04 4.56 9.17
CA HIS A 239 -10.17 3.98 8.16
C HIS A 239 -9.63 5.02 7.17
N THR A 240 -10.45 5.98 6.77
CA THR A 240 -10.03 7.08 5.89
C THR A 240 -9.00 7.97 6.59
N GLU A 241 -9.23 8.34 7.86
CA GLU A 241 -8.27 9.12 8.64
C GLU A 241 -6.95 8.33 8.80
N MET A 242 -7.03 7.04 9.08
CA MET A 242 -5.87 6.17 9.16
C MET A 242 -5.09 6.15 7.83
N ALA A 243 -5.78 5.96 6.70
CA ALA A 243 -5.17 5.94 5.38
C ALA A 243 -4.49 7.28 5.02
N GLN A 244 -5.08 8.42 5.41
CA GLN A 244 -4.46 9.74 5.23
C GLN A 244 -3.18 9.89 6.06
N ASN A 245 -3.14 9.33 7.26
CA ASN A 245 -1.93 9.33 8.08
C ASN A 245 -0.86 8.37 7.56
N PHE A 246 -1.28 7.25 6.96
CA PHE A 246 -0.42 6.35 6.21
C PHE A 246 -0.30 6.78 4.77
N ILE A 247 0.48 7.84 4.53
CA ILE A 247 0.70 8.41 3.20
C ILE A 247 1.01 7.33 2.13
N VAL A 248 1.65 6.22 2.51
CA VAL A 248 1.84 5.05 1.62
C VAL A 248 0.52 4.53 1.04
N THR A 249 -0.54 4.39 1.83
CA THR A 249 -1.86 3.97 1.35
C THR A 249 -2.41 4.94 0.31
N CYS A 250 -2.11 6.24 0.41
CA CYS A 250 -2.43 7.22 -0.64
C CYS A 250 -1.46 7.13 -1.83
N LEU A 251 -0.20 6.78 -1.60
CA LEU A 251 0.84 6.65 -2.63
C LEU A 251 0.92 5.25 -3.27
N HIS A 252 0.02 4.33 -2.93
CA HIS A 252 0.10 2.94 -3.40
C HIS A 252 0.21 2.86 -4.92
N HIS A 253 -0.59 3.64 -5.66
CA HIS A 253 -0.55 3.69 -7.12
C HIS A 253 0.81 4.15 -7.65
N PHE A 254 1.40 5.16 -7.01
CA PHE A 254 2.74 5.62 -7.36
C PHE A 254 3.79 4.52 -7.10
N ILE A 255 3.69 3.84 -5.96
CA ILE A 255 4.61 2.78 -5.56
C ILE A 255 4.47 1.57 -6.49
N THR A 256 3.26 1.18 -6.89
CA THR A 256 3.02 0.06 -7.82
C THR A 256 3.49 0.40 -9.23
N VAL A 257 3.27 1.63 -9.71
CA VAL A 257 3.81 2.08 -11.01
C VAL A 257 5.34 2.07 -10.98
N LEU A 258 5.94 2.69 -9.95
CA LEU A 258 7.39 2.76 -9.83
C LEU A 258 8.02 1.36 -9.70
N GLY A 259 7.44 0.49 -8.87
CA GLY A 259 7.90 -0.89 -8.71
C GLY A 259 7.83 -1.70 -10.00
N SER A 260 6.72 -1.60 -10.74
CA SER A 260 6.58 -2.22 -12.07
C SER A 260 7.57 -1.66 -13.08
N THR A 261 7.79 -0.34 -13.10
CA THR A 261 8.78 0.32 -13.98
C THR A 261 10.19 -0.17 -13.67
N VAL A 262 10.56 -0.27 -12.39
CA VAL A 262 11.86 -0.82 -11.97
C VAL A 262 11.99 -2.27 -12.40
N GLY A 263 10.97 -3.11 -12.18
CA GLY A 263 10.96 -4.50 -12.62
C GLY A 263 11.13 -4.63 -14.14
N MET A 264 10.42 -3.80 -14.91
CA MET A 264 10.49 -3.80 -16.38
C MET A 264 11.85 -3.29 -16.89
N PHE A 265 12.39 -2.25 -16.27
CA PHE A 265 13.73 -1.74 -16.57
C PHE A 265 14.80 -2.81 -16.33
N ILE A 266 14.75 -3.52 -15.19
CA ILE A 266 15.66 -4.63 -14.88
C ILE A 266 15.56 -5.73 -15.94
N LEU A 267 14.34 -6.11 -16.33
CA LEU A 267 14.14 -7.12 -17.38
C LEU A 267 14.75 -6.69 -18.72
N LEU A 268 14.45 -5.48 -19.19
CA LEU A 268 14.89 -5.03 -20.50
C LEU A 268 16.40 -4.80 -20.56
N THR A 269 16.98 -4.17 -19.54
CA THR A 269 18.43 -3.95 -19.48
C THR A 269 19.19 -5.27 -19.45
N HIS A 270 18.69 -6.25 -18.69
CA HIS A 270 19.33 -7.56 -18.58
C HIS A 270 19.18 -8.41 -19.85
N LEU A 271 18.05 -8.31 -20.56
CA LEU A 271 17.83 -9.01 -21.83
C LEU A 271 18.63 -8.40 -23.00
N VAL A 272 18.84 -7.09 -23.01
CA VAL A 272 19.48 -6.39 -24.14
C VAL A 272 21.00 -6.33 -24.00
N LYS A 273 21.52 -6.13 -22.78
CA LYS A 273 22.95 -5.80 -22.56
C LYS A 273 23.80 -6.94 -22.02
N SER A 274 23.20 -8.04 -21.58
CA SER A 274 23.96 -9.11 -20.93
C SER A 274 24.29 -10.24 -21.89
N ASP A 275 25.58 -10.53 -22.06
CA ASP A 275 26.05 -11.75 -22.73
C ASP A 275 25.63 -13.02 -21.96
N GLN A 276 25.33 -12.88 -20.66
CA GLN A 276 24.84 -13.94 -19.79
C GLN A 276 23.53 -13.55 -19.11
N VAL A 277 22.45 -14.12 -19.59
CA VAL A 277 21.12 -13.89 -19.03
C VAL A 277 20.94 -14.70 -17.74
N SER A 278 21.19 -14.09 -16.58
CA SER A 278 20.78 -14.62 -15.28
C SER A 278 19.26 -14.80 -15.18
N ILE A 279 18.84 -16.06 -15.15
CA ILE A 279 17.44 -16.49 -14.99
C ILE A 279 16.82 -15.94 -13.69
N LEU A 280 17.60 -15.85 -12.61
CA LEU A 280 17.14 -15.34 -11.33
C LEU A 280 16.68 -13.89 -11.41
N ILE A 281 17.43 -13.03 -12.09
CA ILE A 281 17.09 -11.61 -12.27
C ILE A 281 15.80 -11.47 -13.08
N ILE A 282 15.62 -12.31 -14.10
CA ILE A 282 14.37 -12.37 -14.86
C ILE A 282 13.18 -12.73 -13.96
N PHE A 283 13.31 -13.77 -13.14
CA PHE A 283 12.23 -14.15 -12.22
C PHE A 283 11.90 -13.05 -11.21
N ILE A 284 12.91 -12.35 -10.68
CA ILE A 284 12.70 -11.22 -9.77
C ILE A 284 11.96 -10.08 -10.48
N GLY A 285 12.38 -9.71 -11.70
CA GLY A 285 11.74 -8.65 -12.48
C GLY A 285 10.28 -8.97 -12.83
N ILE A 286 10.00 -10.18 -13.33
CA ILE A 286 8.63 -10.64 -13.62
C ILE A 286 7.81 -10.69 -12.33
N GLY A 287 8.37 -11.27 -11.26
CA GLY A 287 7.72 -11.36 -9.96
C GLY A 287 7.31 -10.00 -9.41
N ALA A 288 8.19 -8.99 -9.51
CA ALA A 288 7.91 -7.63 -9.08
C ALA A 288 6.76 -6.99 -9.88
N ILE A 289 6.75 -7.12 -11.21
CA ILE A 289 5.69 -6.60 -12.07
C ILE A 289 4.35 -7.26 -11.74
N VAL A 290 4.33 -8.60 -11.64
CA VAL A 290 3.12 -9.37 -11.32
C VAL A 290 2.60 -8.97 -9.93
N ALA A 291 3.49 -8.89 -8.93
CA ALA A 291 3.10 -8.50 -7.57
C ALA A 291 2.52 -7.08 -7.50
N CYS A 292 3.16 -6.10 -8.14
CA CYS A 292 2.66 -4.72 -8.19
C CYS A 292 1.31 -4.64 -8.91
N THR A 293 1.17 -5.34 -10.04
CA THR A 293 -0.07 -5.38 -10.84
C THR A 293 -1.22 -6.03 -10.08
N VAL A 294 -0.98 -7.18 -9.43
CA VAL A 294 -1.98 -7.87 -8.62
C VAL A 294 -2.39 -7.04 -7.42
N THR A 295 -1.44 -6.37 -6.77
CA THR A 295 -1.71 -5.51 -5.60
C THR A 295 -2.60 -4.32 -5.99
N GLU A 296 -2.23 -3.61 -7.05
CA GLU A 296 -2.99 -2.49 -7.60
C GLU A 296 -4.42 -2.93 -7.97
N PHE A 297 -4.52 -4.01 -8.75
CA PHE A 297 -5.80 -4.55 -9.19
C PHE A 297 -6.68 -4.99 -8.01
N ALA A 298 -6.11 -5.68 -7.03
CA ALA A 298 -6.83 -6.18 -5.86
C ALA A 298 -7.37 -5.02 -5.02
N LEU A 299 -6.53 -4.06 -4.65
CA LEU A 299 -6.91 -2.91 -3.83
C LEU A 299 -8.06 -2.14 -4.49
N ILE A 300 -7.90 -1.82 -5.76
CA ILE A 300 -8.91 -1.07 -6.48
C ILE A 300 -10.21 -1.89 -6.66
N SER A 301 -10.10 -3.17 -6.99
CA SER A 301 -11.25 -4.06 -7.12
C SER A 301 -12.05 -4.16 -5.81
N TYR A 302 -11.38 -4.25 -4.65
CA TYR A 302 -12.05 -4.32 -3.36
C TYR A 302 -12.70 -3.00 -2.96
N LEU A 303 -12.04 -1.86 -3.21
CA LEU A 303 -12.65 -0.54 -3.00
C LEU A 303 -13.90 -0.35 -3.87
N ALA A 304 -13.83 -0.75 -5.14
CA ALA A 304 -14.96 -0.70 -6.05
C ALA A 304 -16.11 -1.63 -5.60
N LYS A 305 -15.80 -2.85 -5.17
CA LYS A 305 -16.78 -3.80 -4.60
C LYS A 305 -17.44 -3.23 -3.35
N CYS A 306 -16.68 -2.60 -2.45
CA CYS A 306 -17.19 -1.96 -1.24
C CYS A 306 -18.16 -0.82 -1.58
N SER A 307 -17.74 0.10 -2.46
CA SER A 307 -18.57 1.23 -2.91
C SER A 307 -19.85 0.76 -3.60
N ARG A 308 -19.74 -0.21 -4.52
CA ARG A 308 -20.89 -0.82 -5.20
C ARG A 308 -21.85 -1.48 -4.22
N ALA A 309 -21.33 -2.27 -3.28
CA ALA A 309 -22.14 -2.91 -2.24
C ALA A 309 -22.91 -1.88 -1.40
N SER A 310 -22.26 -0.77 -1.04
CA SER A 310 -22.92 0.27 -0.24
C SER A 310 -23.99 1.03 -1.03
N LYS A 311 -23.75 1.31 -2.32
CA LYS A 311 -24.77 1.90 -3.21
C LYS A 311 -25.96 0.97 -3.39
N GLU A 312 -25.69 -0.32 -3.59
CA GLU A 312 -26.71 -1.35 -3.74
C GLU A 312 -27.57 -1.48 -2.48
N PHE A 313 -26.97 -1.40 -1.28
CA PHE A 313 -27.69 -1.36 -0.02
C PHE A 313 -28.71 -0.20 0.00
N ILE A 314 -28.26 1.03 -0.25
CA ILE A 314 -29.11 2.22 -0.23
C ILE A 314 -30.24 2.10 -1.26
N LEU A 315 -29.92 1.65 -2.48
CA LEU A 315 -30.90 1.47 -3.55
C LEU A 315 -31.98 0.46 -3.17
N ARG A 316 -31.61 -0.72 -2.66
CA ARG A 316 -32.60 -1.74 -2.27
C ARG A 316 -33.39 -1.36 -1.04
N MET A 317 -32.78 -0.71 -0.06
CA MET A 317 -33.51 -0.15 1.08
C MET A 317 -34.54 0.88 0.62
N GLY A 318 -34.15 1.74 -0.34
CA GLY A 318 -35.04 2.69 -1.00
C GLY A 318 -36.22 2.02 -1.69
N ARG A 319 -35.99 0.92 -2.41
CA ARG A 319 -37.04 0.14 -3.08
C ARG A 319 -37.97 -0.55 -2.09
N ASN A 320 -37.43 -1.21 -1.07
CA ASN A 320 -38.21 -2.02 -0.13
C ASN A 320 -39.00 -1.18 0.87
N HIS A 321 -38.50 0.00 1.24
CA HIS A 321 -39.12 0.86 2.27
C HIS A 321 -39.52 2.24 1.76
N GLY A 322 -39.50 2.45 0.45
CA GLY A 322 -39.82 3.73 -0.17
C GLY A 322 -41.26 4.19 0.05
N GLY A 323 -42.20 3.28 0.36
CA GLY A 323 -43.60 3.61 0.65
C GLY A 323 -43.77 4.48 1.90
N ASP A 324 -42.92 4.30 2.91
CA ASP A 324 -42.96 5.04 4.17
C ASP A 324 -42.19 6.37 4.05
N LYS A 325 -42.86 7.50 4.33
CA LYS A 325 -42.28 8.85 4.23
C LYS A 325 -41.09 9.05 5.15
N TYR A 326 -41.14 8.53 6.39
CA TYR A 326 -40.05 8.62 7.36
C TYR A 326 -38.87 7.78 6.89
N ARG A 327 -39.08 6.50 6.56
CA ARG A 327 -38.01 5.60 6.10
C ARG A 327 -37.35 6.12 4.83
N ARG A 328 -38.13 6.64 3.89
CA ARG A 328 -37.63 7.30 2.67
C ARG A 328 -36.72 8.49 3.00
N LYS A 329 -37.09 9.34 3.98
CA LYS A 329 -36.26 10.47 4.41
C LYS A 329 -34.94 9.99 5.04
N VAL A 330 -34.99 8.95 5.88
CA VAL A 330 -33.79 8.34 6.48
C VAL A 330 -32.86 7.79 5.39
N ILE A 331 -33.37 7.00 4.44
CA ILE A 331 -32.57 6.42 3.35
C ILE A 331 -31.93 7.51 2.49
N ARG A 332 -32.67 8.57 2.14
CA ARG A 332 -32.14 9.72 1.37
C ARG A 332 -31.04 10.49 2.10
N SER A 333 -31.00 10.43 3.43
CA SER A 333 -29.93 11.03 4.22
C SER A 333 -28.67 10.15 4.32
N LEU A 334 -28.76 8.88 3.92
CA LEU A 334 -27.60 8.00 3.92
C LEU A 334 -26.67 8.32 2.76
N LEU A 335 -25.38 8.37 3.06
CA LEU A 335 -24.33 8.38 2.07
C LEU A 335 -23.75 6.96 1.92
N PRO A 336 -23.25 6.60 0.73
CA PRO A 336 -22.49 5.37 0.56
C PRO A 336 -21.28 5.36 1.50
N ASN A 337 -21.07 4.25 2.19
CA ASN A 337 -19.85 3.97 2.93
C ASN A 337 -18.79 3.55 1.90
N SER A 338 -18.09 4.54 1.36
CA SER A 338 -16.93 4.32 0.50
C SER A 338 -15.73 5.06 1.08
N THR A 339 -14.65 4.34 1.32
CA THR A 339 -13.35 4.95 1.62
C THR A 339 -12.91 5.73 0.39
N ASN A 340 -12.95 7.07 0.48
CA ASN A 340 -12.37 7.92 -0.56
C ASN A 340 -10.87 8.03 -0.26
N LEU A 341 -10.10 7.06 -0.75
CA LEU A 341 -8.67 7.27 -0.88
C LEU A 341 -8.50 8.30 -1.99
N GLU A 342 -7.88 9.44 -1.69
CA GLU A 342 -7.70 10.65 -2.52
C GLU A 342 -7.35 10.39 -4.01
N VAL A 343 -6.83 9.20 -4.32
CA VAL A 343 -6.53 8.67 -5.64
C VAL A 343 -7.77 8.44 -6.52
N ILE A 344 -8.96 8.20 -5.94
CA ILE A 344 -10.23 8.05 -6.69
C ILE A 344 -10.99 9.39 -6.76
N SER A 345 -10.27 10.52 -6.81
CA SER A 345 -10.88 11.84 -7.00
C SER A 345 -11.39 12.07 -8.42
N SER A 346 -11.07 11.21 -9.40
CA SER A 346 -11.87 11.13 -10.62
C SER A 346 -13.23 10.53 -10.28
N LEU A 347 -14.15 11.41 -9.89
CA LEU A 347 -15.56 11.15 -9.61
C LEU A 347 -16.16 10.15 -10.62
N ASP A 348 -15.74 10.25 -11.88
CA ASP A 348 -16.16 9.43 -13.01
C ASP A 348 -15.82 7.93 -12.84
N THR A 349 -14.67 7.59 -12.27
CA THR A 349 -14.24 6.21 -12.02
C THR A 349 -14.95 5.58 -10.82
N LEU A 350 -15.37 6.41 -9.86
CA LEU A 350 -16.15 6.02 -8.68
C LEU A 350 -17.65 5.90 -9.01
N VAL A 351 -18.14 6.66 -9.99
CA VAL A 351 -19.53 6.68 -10.44
C VAL A 351 -19.80 5.60 -11.49
N ASN A 352 -18.95 5.46 -12.51
CA ASN A 352 -19.17 4.53 -13.63
C ASN A 352 -18.55 3.14 -13.40
N GLY A 353 -17.85 2.95 -12.28
CA GLY A 353 -17.09 1.74 -11.99
C GLY A 353 -15.70 1.77 -12.61
N LEU A 354 -14.87 0.79 -12.24
CA LEU A 354 -13.56 0.66 -12.85
C LEU A 354 -13.69 0.23 -14.31
N GLU A 355 -13.53 1.20 -15.20
CA GLU A 355 -13.30 0.89 -16.60
C GLU A 355 -11.89 0.31 -16.77
N MET A 356 -11.76 -0.70 -17.65
CA MET A 356 -10.47 -1.22 -18.14
C MET A 356 -9.48 -0.10 -18.52
N LYS A 357 -10.00 1.07 -18.92
CA LYS A 357 -9.22 2.28 -19.21
C LYS A 357 -8.31 2.73 -18.06
N TYR A 358 -8.68 2.57 -16.79
CA TYR A 358 -7.77 2.89 -15.68
C TYR A 358 -6.55 1.98 -15.68
N PHE A 359 -6.77 0.67 -15.87
CA PHE A 359 -5.71 -0.32 -15.91
C PHE A 359 -4.80 -0.13 -17.13
N LEU A 360 -5.38 0.15 -18.30
CA LEU A 360 -4.59 0.49 -19.50
C LEU A 360 -3.74 1.73 -19.27
N LYS A 361 -4.28 2.78 -18.65
CA LYS A 361 -3.49 3.98 -18.27
C LYS A 361 -2.37 3.67 -17.28
N PHE A 362 -2.55 2.71 -16.38
CA PHE A 362 -1.47 2.24 -15.49
C PHE A 362 -0.35 1.60 -16.32
N LEU A 363 -0.69 0.69 -17.25
CA LEU A 363 0.29 0.05 -18.13
C LEU A 363 1.01 1.07 -19.04
N ASP A 364 0.26 2.02 -19.61
CA ASP A 364 0.82 3.10 -20.44
C ASP A 364 1.86 3.90 -19.64
N ARG A 365 1.54 4.29 -18.40
CA ARG A 365 2.48 5.01 -17.51
C ARG A 365 3.73 4.22 -17.18
N VAL A 366 3.58 2.91 -16.92
CA VAL A 366 4.72 2.02 -16.65
C VAL A 366 5.61 1.94 -17.88
N ALA A 367 5.03 1.77 -19.07
CA ALA A 367 5.74 1.71 -20.34
C ALA A 367 6.47 3.03 -20.65
N ASP A 368 5.76 4.17 -20.60
CA ASP A 368 6.31 5.50 -20.86
C ASP A 368 7.48 5.84 -19.92
N SER A 369 7.34 5.53 -18.64
CA SER A 369 8.40 5.76 -17.65
C SER A 369 9.60 4.85 -17.89
N THR A 370 9.38 3.61 -18.32
CA THR A 370 10.44 2.66 -18.65
C THR A 370 11.20 3.09 -19.92
N ILE A 371 10.49 3.52 -20.96
CA ILE A 371 11.09 4.06 -22.19
C ILE A 371 11.94 5.29 -21.85
N THR A 372 11.41 6.20 -21.03
CA THR A 372 12.14 7.39 -20.59
C THR A 372 13.44 7.03 -19.86
N LEU A 373 13.44 5.97 -19.05
CA LEU A 373 14.63 5.48 -18.37
C LEU A 373 15.66 4.82 -19.29
N LEU A 374 15.20 4.10 -20.31
CA LEU A 374 16.08 3.37 -21.22
C LEU A 374 16.81 4.30 -22.19
N PHE A 375 16.17 5.40 -22.59
CA PHE A 375 16.66 6.28 -23.66
C PHE A 375 17.03 7.71 -23.23
N GLY A 376 16.83 8.11 -21.97
CA GLY A 376 17.01 9.50 -21.52
C GLY A 376 17.79 9.66 -20.23
#